data_AF-A0A2R6P1H3-F1
#
_entry.id   AF-A0A2R6P1H3-F1
#
_cell.length_a   1.000
_cell.length_b   1.000
_cell.length_c   1.000
_cell.angle_alpha   90.00
_cell.angle_beta   90.00
_cell.angle_gamma   90.00
#
_symmetry.space_group_name_H-M   'P 1'
#
loop_
_entity.id
_entity.type
_entity.pdbx_description
1 polymer ?
#
loop_
_entity_poly.entity_id
_entity_poly.type
_entity_poly.pdbx_seq_one_letter_code
_entity_poly.pdbx_strand_id
1 'polypeptide(L)'
;MSKFDDKSKASCPPKWPKEASSNDQLGAQQLRNEPSFHTKSSLVLPSLPIKSTFWLGSLWRSLPSSFRMIAYRCLLYIGEKLKHPNSFGRGRVRRLPFNMYCKFGGLINKDEVLATMFVQANTTIPVPTILDVIGESDEELFVLMSRVPGDPVHGALNRMDAPSLALFESDLRDWLFQLRSLVPLPSTVVGGFLGTPSMQFRIAAWCPIGPYSTKEDLHEDLLRRTEDRSAVESVVKKSHGKPHMLCFTHGDLMQNGRLSGLVDWGSSGWFPEYWDYTGACYANKKYYPRWIEVFSRIFPQYRDELEVDSALWMQINPY
;
A
#
# COMPACT_ATOMS: atom_id res chain seq x y z
N MET A 1 50.21 -11.59 -6.58
CA MET A 1 49.30 -12.28 -7.52
C MET A 1 47.98 -12.40 -6.81
N SER A 2 46.87 -11.76 -7.18
CA SER A 2 46.34 -11.41 -8.50
C SER A 2 45.52 -10.10 -8.39
N LYS A 3 45.66 -9.24 -9.39
CA LYS A 3 44.95 -7.98 -9.60
C LYS A 3 43.52 -8.24 -10.10
N PHE A 4 42.56 -7.41 -9.70
CA PHE A 4 41.40 -7.06 -10.52
C PHE A 4 41.11 -5.57 -10.31
N ASP A 5 41.76 -4.75 -11.14
CA ASP A 5 41.16 -3.52 -11.65
C ASP A 5 40.27 -3.94 -12.83
N ASP A 6 39.01 -3.51 -12.90
CA ASP A 6 38.59 -2.72 -14.06
C ASP A 6 37.31 -1.91 -13.81
N LYS A 7 37.31 -0.77 -14.46
CA LYS A 7 36.35 0.32 -14.49
C LYS A 7 34.99 -0.15 -15.03
N SER A 8 33.90 0.30 -14.41
CA SER A 8 32.66 0.52 -15.16
C SER A 8 32.21 1.97 -14.98
N LYS A 9 32.20 2.66 -16.13
CA LYS A 9 31.81 4.04 -16.31
C LYS A 9 30.37 4.24 -15.87
N ALA A 10 30.10 5.34 -15.17
CA ALA A 10 28.76 5.90 -15.05
C ALA A 10 28.17 6.08 -16.47
N SER A 11 27.20 5.24 -16.83
CA SER A 11 26.42 5.42 -18.04
C SER A 11 25.22 6.30 -17.71
N CYS A 12 25.02 7.37 -18.49
CA CYS A 12 23.86 8.24 -18.38
C CYS A 12 22.55 7.43 -18.39
N PRO A 13 21.55 7.78 -17.58
CA PRO A 13 20.25 7.14 -17.67
C PRO A 13 19.62 7.39 -19.06
N PRO A 14 18.87 6.41 -19.62
CA PRO A 14 18.20 6.58 -20.90
C PRO A 14 17.22 7.75 -20.82
N LYS A 15 17.29 8.65 -21.82
CA LYS A 15 16.35 9.77 -21.97
C LYS A 15 14.94 9.20 -22.20
N TRP A 16 13.98 9.68 -21.40
CA TRP A 16 12.56 9.40 -21.60
C TRP A 16 12.12 9.81 -23.02
N PRO A 17 11.22 9.06 -23.67
CA PRO A 17 10.61 9.52 -24.90
C PRO A 17 9.86 10.82 -24.63
N LYS A 18 10.32 11.92 -25.24
CA LYS A 18 9.51 13.13 -25.39
C LYS A 18 8.56 12.88 -26.54
N GLU A 19 7.36 12.40 -26.26
CA GLU A 19 6.28 12.52 -27.23
C GLU A 19 5.53 13.84 -27.02
N ALA A 20 5.46 14.58 -28.12
CA ALA A 20 4.91 15.92 -28.21
C ALA A 20 3.38 15.91 -28.39
N SER A 21 2.76 16.85 -27.70
CA SER A 21 1.49 17.55 -27.97
C SER A 21 0.58 17.02 -29.09
N SER A 22 -0.58 16.50 -28.67
CA SER A 22 -1.88 16.74 -29.35
C SER A 22 -3.10 16.22 -28.56
N ASN A 23 -2.92 15.61 -27.37
CA ASN A 23 -4.01 15.09 -26.53
C ASN A 23 -4.39 15.95 -25.31
N ASP A 24 -3.79 17.13 -25.14
CA ASP A 24 -3.97 17.96 -23.93
C ASP A 24 -5.41 18.46 -23.74
N GLN A 25 -6.21 18.57 -24.80
CA GLN A 25 -7.60 19.02 -24.68
C GLN A 25 -8.59 17.91 -24.27
N LEU A 26 -8.35 16.67 -24.68
CA LEU A 26 -9.18 15.52 -24.28
C LEU A 26 -8.92 15.12 -22.81
N GLY A 27 -7.66 15.17 -22.36
CA GLY A 27 -7.31 14.95 -20.96
C GLY A 27 -7.87 16.03 -20.03
N ALA A 28 -7.81 17.31 -20.43
CA ALA A 28 -8.34 18.43 -19.65
C ALA A 28 -9.88 18.43 -19.50
N GLN A 29 -10.59 17.77 -20.42
CA GLN A 29 -12.05 17.63 -20.36
C GLN A 29 -12.47 16.44 -19.50
N GLN A 30 -11.64 15.39 -19.43
CA GLN A 30 -11.84 14.23 -18.55
C GLN A 30 -11.52 14.57 -17.08
N LEU A 31 -10.52 15.43 -16.84
CA LEU A 31 -10.14 15.96 -15.52
C LEU A 31 -11.23 16.83 -14.85
N ARG A 32 -12.14 17.41 -15.64
CA ARG A 32 -13.28 18.22 -15.14
C ARG A 32 -14.49 17.37 -14.73
N ASN A 33 -14.48 16.09 -15.08
CA ASN A 33 -15.55 15.13 -14.79
C ASN A 33 -15.12 14.06 -13.78
N GLU A 34 -13.95 14.21 -13.12
CA GLU A 34 -13.70 13.41 -11.93
C GLU A 34 -14.81 13.72 -10.93
N PRO A 35 -15.50 12.70 -10.37
CA PRO A 35 -16.51 12.94 -9.36
C PRO A 35 -15.82 13.76 -8.28
N SER A 36 -16.26 15.01 -8.10
CA SER A 36 -15.83 15.89 -7.04
C SER A 36 -15.67 15.05 -5.79
N PHE A 37 -14.45 14.98 -5.23
CA PHE A 37 -14.12 14.14 -4.07
C PHE A 37 -15.24 14.23 -3.04
N HIS A 38 -16.18 13.27 -3.10
CA HIS A 38 -17.34 13.31 -2.24
C HIS A 38 -16.87 12.74 -0.93
N THR A 39 -16.45 13.62 -0.03
CA THR A 39 -16.09 13.25 1.34
C THR A 39 -17.25 12.47 1.92
N LYS A 40 -16.99 11.23 2.34
CA LYS A 40 -18.01 10.42 2.98
C LYS A 40 -18.38 11.08 4.31
N SER A 41 -19.61 11.55 4.45
CA SER A 41 -20.07 12.36 5.60
C SER A 41 -20.13 11.59 6.92
N SER A 42 -20.11 10.25 6.87
CA SER A 42 -20.04 9.39 8.05
C SER A 42 -19.11 8.22 7.77
N LEU A 43 -17.96 8.22 8.45
CA LEU A 43 -16.99 7.14 8.44
C LEU A 43 -17.18 6.25 9.68
N VAL A 44 -17.22 4.95 9.47
CA VAL A 44 -17.28 3.95 10.55
C VAL A 44 -15.86 3.68 11.03
N LEU A 45 -15.55 4.09 12.27
CA LEU A 45 -14.25 3.83 12.88
C LEU A 45 -14.25 2.47 13.61
N PRO A 46 -13.35 1.54 13.23
CA PRO A 46 -13.23 0.26 13.91
C PRO A 46 -12.51 0.41 15.25
N SER A 47 -12.71 -0.57 16.13
CA SER A 47 -11.98 -0.69 17.38
C SER A 47 -11.73 -2.15 17.75
N LEU A 48 -10.72 -2.38 18.59
CA LEU A 48 -10.45 -3.66 19.22
C LEU A 48 -10.98 -3.63 20.67
N PRO A 49 -11.47 -4.76 21.21
CA PRO A 49 -11.57 -6.08 20.58
C PRO A 49 -12.70 -6.17 19.53
N ILE A 50 -12.55 -7.11 18.59
CA ILE A 50 -13.48 -7.28 17.45
C ILE A 50 -14.88 -7.66 17.92
N LYS A 51 -15.87 -6.85 17.55
CA LYS A 51 -17.29 -7.15 17.77
C LYS A 51 -17.80 -8.08 16.66
N SER A 52 -18.23 -9.29 17.03
CA SER A 52 -18.90 -10.20 16.07
C SER A 52 -20.35 -9.80 15.91
N THR A 53 -20.85 -9.89 14.69
CA THR A 53 -22.30 -10.00 14.44
C THR A 53 -22.80 -11.44 14.58
N PHE A 54 -21.92 -12.45 14.48
CA PHE A 54 -22.26 -13.88 14.62
C PHE A 54 -21.95 -14.43 16.02
N TRP A 55 -22.95 -15.06 16.63
CA TRP A 55 -22.88 -15.58 18.01
C TRP A 55 -21.75 -16.60 18.22
N LEU A 56 -21.48 -17.48 17.25
CA LEU A 56 -20.39 -18.45 17.32
C LEU A 56 -19.02 -17.77 17.43
N GLY A 57 -18.80 -16.70 16.67
CA GLY A 57 -17.55 -15.92 16.73
C GLY A 57 -17.40 -15.21 18.08
N SER A 58 -18.50 -14.65 18.61
CA SER A 58 -18.50 -14.04 19.95
C SER A 58 -18.22 -15.06 21.05
N LEU A 59 -18.86 -16.23 20.99
CA LEU A 59 -18.63 -17.32 21.93
C LEU A 59 -17.18 -17.81 21.85
N TRP A 60 -16.65 -18.03 20.66
CA TRP A 60 -15.25 -18.42 20.49
C TRP A 60 -14.28 -17.41 21.10
N ARG A 61 -14.48 -16.11 20.84
CA ARG A 61 -13.60 -15.05 21.38
C ARG A 61 -13.78 -14.77 22.87
N SER A 62 -14.86 -15.24 23.50
CA SER A 62 -14.97 -15.25 24.97
C SER A 62 -14.06 -16.28 25.64
N LEU A 63 -13.53 -17.26 24.91
CA LEU A 63 -12.54 -18.20 25.45
C LEU A 63 -11.19 -17.51 25.68
N PRO A 64 -10.41 -17.95 26.70
CA PRO A 64 -9.08 -17.41 26.98
C PRO A 64 -8.19 -17.39 25.73
N SER A 65 -7.38 -16.32 25.59
CA SER A 65 -6.45 -16.15 24.47
C SER A 65 -5.49 -17.33 24.32
N SER A 66 -5.02 -17.89 25.45
CA SER A 66 -4.15 -19.08 25.48
C SER A 66 -4.80 -20.30 24.84
N PHE A 67 -6.10 -20.54 25.09
CA PHE A 67 -6.85 -21.65 24.50
C PHE A 67 -7.03 -21.46 23.00
N ARG A 68 -7.45 -20.26 22.57
CA ARG A 68 -7.60 -19.93 21.14
C ARG A 68 -6.27 -20.07 20.40
N MET A 69 -5.17 -19.61 21.01
CA MET A 69 -3.82 -19.73 20.46
C MET A 69 -3.40 -21.20 20.27
N ILE A 70 -3.73 -22.10 21.21
CA ILE A 70 -3.47 -23.54 21.04
C ILE A 70 -4.21 -24.07 19.79
N ALA A 71 -5.49 -23.71 19.63
CA ALA A 71 -6.26 -24.11 18.45
C ALA A 71 -5.64 -23.58 17.15
N TYR A 72 -5.18 -22.32 17.11
CA TYR A 72 -4.54 -21.73 15.94
C TYR A 72 -3.18 -22.36 15.62
N ARG A 73 -2.40 -22.75 16.62
CA ARG A 73 -1.17 -23.53 16.43
C ARG A 73 -1.45 -24.92 15.84
N CYS A 74 -2.53 -25.57 16.26
CA CYS A 74 -2.97 -26.83 15.63
C CYS A 74 -3.35 -26.61 14.16
N LEU A 75 -4.09 -25.55 13.84
CA LEU A 75 -4.44 -25.21 12.45
C LEU A 75 -3.19 -24.89 11.61
N LEU A 76 -2.20 -24.21 12.18
CA LEU A 76 -0.90 -23.95 11.55
C LEU A 76 -0.21 -25.28 11.19
N TYR A 77 -0.13 -26.19 12.15
CA TYR A 77 0.46 -27.51 11.94
C TYR A 77 -0.25 -28.28 10.83
N ILE A 78 -1.59 -28.31 10.84
CA ILE A 78 -2.38 -28.96 9.79
C ILE A 78 -2.12 -28.29 8.43
N GLY A 79 -2.14 -26.96 8.36
CA GLY A 79 -1.91 -26.21 7.13
C GLY A 79 -0.54 -26.50 6.49
N GLU A 80 0.51 -26.63 7.31
CA GLU A 80 1.85 -27.03 6.84
C GLU A 80 1.88 -28.45 6.27
N LYS A 81 1.12 -29.38 6.86
CA LYS A 81 1.02 -30.76 6.37
C LYS A 81 0.22 -30.87 5.08
N LEU A 82 -0.77 -30.01 4.87
CA LEU A 82 -1.57 -29.98 3.64
C LEU A 82 -0.79 -29.49 2.41
N LYS A 83 0.46 -29.02 2.56
CA LYS A 83 1.36 -28.57 1.48
C LYS A 83 0.63 -27.74 0.42
N HIS A 84 -0.14 -26.73 0.85
CA HIS A 84 -0.91 -25.93 -0.11
C HIS A 84 0.04 -25.36 -1.19
N PRO A 85 -0.29 -25.49 -2.48
CA PRO A 85 0.49 -24.84 -3.53
C PRO A 85 0.54 -23.33 -3.26
N ASN A 86 1.71 -22.73 -3.46
CA ASN A 86 2.03 -21.33 -3.11
C ASN A 86 2.03 -21.00 -1.61
N SER A 87 2.22 -22.01 -0.74
CA SER A 87 2.61 -21.74 0.64
C SER A 87 4.00 -21.13 0.63
N PHE A 88 4.11 -19.80 0.76
CA PHE A 88 5.36 -19.11 1.07
C PHE A 88 5.80 -19.51 2.50
N GLY A 89 6.20 -20.77 2.65
CA GLY A 89 6.53 -21.40 3.92
C GLY A 89 7.88 -20.93 4.40
N ARG A 90 7.86 -19.82 5.16
CA ARG A 90 8.81 -19.33 6.19
C ARG A 90 8.58 -17.84 6.54
N GLY A 91 7.57 -17.19 5.97
CA GLY A 91 7.23 -15.79 6.27
C GLY A 91 6.32 -15.61 7.48
N ARG A 92 6.11 -14.33 7.84
CA ARG A 92 5.18 -13.82 8.88
C ARG A 92 3.70 -14.11 8.57
N VAL A 93 3.39 -14.44 7.33
CA VAL A 93 2.04 -14.77 6.85
C VAL A 93 1.96 -16.26 6.55
N ARG A 94 0.96 -16.95 7.09
CA ARG A 94 0.78 -18.40 6.92
C ARG A 94 -0.63 -18.73 6.49
N ARG A 95 -0.77 -19.61 5.50
CA ARG A 95 -2.07 -20.15 5.07
C ARG A 95 -2.49 -21.26 6.03
N LEU A 96 -3.75 -21.22 6.42
CA LEU A 96 -4.41 -22.20 7.28
C LEU A 96 -5.49 -22.96 6.49
N PRO A 97 -5.97 -24.10 7.01
CA PRO A 97 -7.19 -24.74 6.50
C PRO A 97 -8.38 -23.77 6.47
N PHE A 98 -9.43 -24.15 5.74
CA PHE A 98 -10.69 -23.39 5.66
C PHE A 98 -10.56 -21.98 5.08
N ASN A 99 -9.62 -21.78 4.14
CA ASN A 99 -9.40 -20.49 3.48
C ASN A 99 -9.12 -19.34 4.47
N MET A 100 -8.29 -19.62 5.48
CA MET A 100 -7.83 -18.62 6.43
C MET A 100 -6.33 -18.34 6.25
N TYR A 101 -5.93 -17.17 6.72
CA TYR A 101 -4.53 -16.82 6.91
C TYR A 101 -4.32 -16.34 8.34
N CYS A 102 -3.12 -16.51 8.85
CA CYS A 102 -2.67 -15.76 10.01
C CYS A 102 -1.42 -14.95 9.70
N LYS A 103 -1.30 -13.79 10.36
CA LYS A 103 -0.10 -12.95 10.40
C LYS A 103 0.41 -12.86 11.83
N PHE A 104 1.72 -12.90 12.03
CA PHE A 104 2.35 -12.73 13.34
C PHE A 104 3.83 -12.29 13.21
N GLY A 105 4.36 -11.72 14.29
CA GLY A 105 5.76 -11.25 14.42
C GLY A 105 5.86 -9.74 14.58
N GLY A 106 7.04 -9.23 14.95
CA GLY A 106 7.26 -7.86 15.46
C GLY A 106 7.04 -6.68 14.52
N LEU A 107 6.45 -6.88 13.33
CA LEU A 107 5.96 -5.76 12.48
C LEU A 107 4.43 -5.75 12.32
N ILE A 108 3.70 -6.69 12.95
CA ILE A 108 2.24 -6.76 12.88
C ILE A 108 1.67 -5.99 14.07
N ASN A 109 1.12 -4.81 13.80
CA ASN A 109 0.61 -3.88 14.80
C ASN A 109 -0.91 -3.61 14.62
N LYS A 110 -1.47 -2.78 15.50
CA LYS A 110 -2.90 -2.41 15.45
C LYS A 110 -3.27 -1.60 14.21
N ASP A 111 -2.35 -0.83 13.63
CA ASP A 111 -2.62 -0.03 12.44
C ASP A 111 -3.07 -0.91 11.28
N GLU A 112 -2.37 -2.01 10.99
CA GLU A 112 -2.75 -2.94 9.91
C GLU A 112 -4.17 -3.50 10.10
N VAL A 113 -4.48 -3.92 11.33
CA VAL A 113 -5.75 -4.55 11.68
C VAL A 113 -6.90 -3.55 11.53
N LEU A 114 -6.75 -2.38 12.13
CA LEU A 114 -7.79 -1.35 12.14
C LEU A 114 -7.94 -0.71 10.75
N ALA A 115 -6.86 -0.50 10.01
CA ALA A 115 -6.93 -0.09 8.61
C ALA A 115 -7.73 -1.08 7.76
N THR A 116 -7.46 -2.37 7.89
CA THR A 116 -8.20 -3.41 7.15
C THR A 116 -9.70 -3.36 7.48
N MET A 117 -10.05 -3.28 8.78
CA MET A 117 -11.45 -3.17 9.21
C MET A 117 -12.11 -1.86 8.76
N PHE A 118 -11.35 -0.76 8.74
CA PHE A 118 -11.83 0.56 8.33
C PHE A 118 -12.19 0.56 6.84
N VAL A 119 -11.33 0.01 5.99
CA VAL A 119 -11.59 -0.12 4.55
C VAL A 119 -12.80 -1.03 4.32
N GLN A 120 -12.88 -2.16 5.02
CA GLN A 120 -14.02 -3.09 4.94
C GLN A 120 -15.35 -2.40 5.27
N ALA A 121 -15.37 -1.52 6.28
CA ALA A 121 -16.59 -0.86 6.72
C ALA A 121 -16.98 0.35 5.84
N ASN A 122 -16.02 0.95 5.14
CA ASN A 122 -16.23 2.25 4.48
C ASN A 122 -16.16 2.22 2.95
N THR A 123 -15.76 1.11 2.35
CA THR A 123 -15.62 0.97 0.89
C THR A 123 -16.29 -0.31 0.41
N THR A 124 -16.37 -0.50 -0.91
CA THR A 124 -16.76 -1.77 -1.53
C THR A 124 -15.54 -2.63 -1.86
N ILE A 125 -14.35 -2.22 -1.47
CA ILE A 125 -13.09 -2.94 -1.75
C ILE A 125 -13.11 -4.25 -0.97
N PRO A 126 -13.01 -5.41 -1.63
CA PRO A 126 -12.83 -6.68 -0.94
C PRO A 126 -11.47 -6.68 -0.23
N VAL A 127 -11.49 -6.91 1.07
CA VAL A 127 -10.29 -7.02 1.93
C VAL A 127 -10.43 -8.25 2.83
N PRO A 128 -9.32 -8.74 3.44
CA PRO A 128 -9.41 -9.81 4.43
C PRO A 128 -10.34 -9.41 5.58
N THR A 129 -11.27 -10.29 5.94
CA THR A 129 -12.07 -10.11 7.16
C THR A 129 -11.22 -10.50 8.34
N ILE A 130 -10.98 -9.59 9.28
CA ILE A 130 -10.30 -9.92 10.53
C ILE A 130 -11.25 -10.78 11.39
N LEU A 131 -10.84 -12.02 11.66
CA LEU A 131 -11.64 -13.01 12.38
C LEU A 131 -11.32 -13.01 13.88
N ASP A 132 -10.04 -12.80 14.20
CA ASP A 132 -9.55 -12.75 15.57
C ASP A 132 -8.19 -12.05 15.66
N VAL A 133 -7.91 -11.48 16.83
CA VAL A 133 -6.63 -10.85 17.16
C VAL A 133 -6.24 -11.29 18.56
N ILE A 134 -5.02 -11.80 18.72
CA ILE A 134 -4.43 -12.19 20.00
C ILE A 134 -3.10 -11.45 20.16
N GLY A 135 -2.94 -10.75 21.28
CA GLY A 135 -1.71 -10.05 21.65
C GLY A 135 -2.01 -9.18 22.86
N GLU A 136 -1.11 -9.17 23.85
CA GLU A 136 -1.27 -8.34 25.06
C GLU A 136 -0.66 -6.95 24.88
N SER A 137 0.31 -6.81 23.96
CA SER A 137 0.95 -5.55 23.58
C SER A 137 0.61 -5.17 22.13
N ASP A 138 0.88 -3.91 21.79
CA ASP A 138 0.57 -3.32 20.48
C ASP A 138 1.57 -3.73 19.39
N GLU A 139 2.60 -4.51 19.73
CA GLU A 139 3.80 -4.72 18.92
C GLU A 139 3.96 -6.17 18.42
N GLU A 140 3.19 -7.14 18.93
CA GLU A 140 3.31 -8.55 18.56
C GLU A 140 1.95 -9.25 18.43
N LEU A 141 1.13 -8.76 17.51
CA LEU A 141 -0.20 -9.33 17.29
C LEU A 141 -0.13 -10.63 16.48
N PHE A 142 -0.86 -11.64 16.92
CA PHE A 142 -1.33 -12.74 16.08
C PHE A 142 -2.69 -12.37 15.51
N VAL A 143 -2.76 -12.20 14.20
CA VAL A 143 -3.98 -11.79 13.49
C VAL A 143 -4.47 -12.96 12.66
N LEU A 144 -5.70 -13.41 12.91
CA LEU A 144 -6.39 -14.40 12.09
C LEU A 144 -7.35 -13.68 11.15
N MET A 145 -7.31 -14.00 9.86
CA MET A 145 -8.12 -13.36 8.83
C MET A 145 -8.60 -14.34 7.76
N SER A 146 -9.66 -13.98 7.04
CA SER A 146 -10.11 -14.73 5.87
C SER A 146 -9.15 -14.56 4.68
N ARG A 147 -9.13 -15.55 3.79
CA ARG A 147 -8.50 -15.43 2.48
C ARG A 147 -9.40 -14.61 1.56
N VAL A 148 -8.82 -13.60 0.92
CA VAL A 148 -9.41 -12.99 -0.28
C VAL A 148 -9.24 -13.98 -1.45
N PRO A 149 -10.33 -14.36 -2.17
CA PRO A 149 -10.24 -15.21 -3.35
C PRO A 149 -9.38 -14.60 -4.46
N GLY A 150 -8.84 -15.41 -5.37
CA GLY A 150 -8.00 -14.95 -6.48
C GLY A 150 -6.54 -15.34 -6.35
N ASP A 151 -5.73 -14.91 -7.32
CA ASP A 151 -4.30 -15.16 -7.40
C ASP A 151 -3.55 -13.83 -7.43
N PRO A 152 -2.31 -13.76 -6.91
CA PRO A 152 -1.45 -12.63 -7.18
C PRO A 152 -1.25 -12.53 -8.69
N VAL A 153 -1.72 -11.47 -9.33
CA VAL A 153 -1.50 -11.18 -10.77
C VAL A 153 -0.06 -10.97 -11.19
N HIS A 154 0.92 -11.19 -10.31
CA HIS A 154 2.31 -11.13 -10.65
C HIS A 154 2.54 -12.02 -11.89
N GLY A 155 3.00 -11.40 -12.98
CA GLY A 155 3.13 -12.04 -14.29
C GLY A 155 1.85 -12.20 -15.12
N ALA A 156 0.65 -12.18 -14.55
CA ALA A 156 -0.62 -12.22 -15.29
C ALA A 156 -0.97 -10.90 -15.98
N LEU A 157 -0.59 -9.73 -15.44
CA LEU A 157 -0.82 -8.44 -16.10
C LEU A 157 -0.25 -8.40 -17.53
N ASN A 158 0.95 -8.96 -17.72
CA ASN A 158 1.60 -9.04 -19.03
C ASN A 158 0.87 -9.95 -20.02
N ARG A 159 0.10 -10.92 -19.51
CA ARG A 159 -0.69 -11.88 -20.31
C ARG A 159 -2.12 -11.44 -20.59
N MET A 160 -2.59 -10.35 -19.96
CA MET A 160 -3.94 -9.85 -20.19
C MET A 160 -4.10 -9.36 -21.62
N ASP A 161 -5.23 -9.68 -22.23
CA ASP A 161 -5.68 -9.03 -23.45
C ASP A 161 -6.18 -7.60 -23.16
N ALA A 162 -6.53 -6.86 -24.22
CA ALA A 162 -6.97 -5.47 -24.08
C ALA A 162 -8.26 -5.33 -23.25
N PRO A 163 -9.31 -6.16 -23.44
CA PRO A 163 -10.52 -6.08 -22.61
C PRO A 163 -10.25 -6.37 -21.12
N SER A 164 -9.46 -7.41 -20.80
CA SER A 164 -9.14 -7.73 -19.41
C SER A 164 -8.30 -6.64 -18.75
N LEU A 165 -7.38 -6.02 -19.50
CA LEU A 165 -6.61 -4.89 -19.01
C LEU A 165 -7.50 -3.66 -18.73
N ALA A 166 -8.46 -3.37 -19.60
CA ALA A 166 -9.38 -2.25 -19.43
C ALA A 166 -10.27 -2.44 -18.19
N LEU A 167 -10.78 -3.66 -17.95
CA LEU A 167 -11.52 -3.99 -16.74
C LEU A 167 -10.64 -3.84 -15.49
N PHE A 168 -9.42 -4.37 -15.53
CA PHE A 168 -8.46 -4.21 -14.44
C PHE A 168 -8.18 -2.73 -14.11
N GLU A 169 -7.90 -1.93 -15.14
CA GLU A 169 -7.66 -0.49 -14.97
C GLU A 169 -8.89 0.23 -14.39
N SER A 170 -10.10 -0.15 -14.83
CA SER A 170 -11.35 0.41 -14.32
C SER A 170 -11.57 0.06 -12.85
N ASP A 171 -11.42 -1.21 -12.48
CA ASP A 171 -11.58 -1.69 -11.10
C ASP A 171 -10.56 -1.00 -10.18
N LEU A 172 -9.31 -0.87 -10.63
CA LEU A 172 -8.24 -0.23 -9.88
C LEU A 172 -8.50 1.26 -9.69
N ARG A 173 -8.94 1.95 -10.76
CA ARG A 173 -9.34 3.35 -10.69
C ARG A 173 -10.43 3.51 -9.64
N ASP A 174 -11.52 2.76 -9.73
CA ASP A 174 -12.62 2.84 -8.76
C ASP A 174 -12.14 2.67 -7.31
N TRP A 175 -11.35 1.64 -7.02
CA TRP A 175 -10.90 1.38 -5.65
C TRP A 175 -9.98 2.47 -5.10
N LEU A 176 -9.05 3.00 -5.91
CA LEU A 176 -8.18 4.08 -5.46
C LEU A 176 -8.96 5.38 -5.22
N PHE A 177 -9.98 5.66 -6.02
CA PHE A 177 -10.88 6.78 -5.76
C PHE A 177 -11.70 6.58 -4.49
N GLN A 178 -12.17 5.36 -4.22
CA GLN A 178 -12.83 5.04 -2.95
C GLN A 178 -11.91 5.28 -1.75
N LEU A 179 -10.65 4.83 -1.78
CA LEU A 179 -9.68 5.10 -0.71
C LEU A 179 -9.45 6.60 -0.52
N ARG A 180 -9.28 7.34 -1.61
CA ARG A 180 -9.09 8.80 -1.56
C ARG A 180 -10.31 9.56 -1.05
N SER A 181 -11.52 9.01 -1.19
CA SER A 181 -12.74 9.59 -0.62
C SER A 181 -12.80 9.45 0.91
N LEU A 182 -11.98 8.57 1.49
CA LEU A 182 -11.76 8.49 2.92
C LEU A 182 -10.80 9.62 3.31
N VAL A 183 -11.36 10.78 3.57
CA VAL A 183 -10.61 11.96 4.02
C VAL A 183 -10.60 11.97 5.54
N PRO A 184 -9.46 12.28 6.18
CA PRO A 184 -9.40 12.37 7.63
C PRO A 184 -10.41 13.43 8.15
N LEU A 185 -11.06 13.12 9.27
CA LEU A 185 -11.63 14.15 10.16
C LEU A 185 -10.53 15.20 10.44
N PRO A 186 -10.84 16.50 10.64
CA PRO A 186 -9.94 17.66 10.42
C PRO A 186 -8.54 17.54 11.05
N SER A 187 -7.69 16.73 10.43
CA SER A 187 -6.36 16.34 10.89
C SER A 187 -5.41 16.55 9.75
N THR A 188 -4.26 17.15 10.07
CA THR A 188 -3.16 17.39 9.15
C THR A 188 -2.07 16.33 9.29
N VAL A 189 -2.24 15.37 10.22
CA VAL A 189 -1.22 14.38 10.57
C VAL A 189 -1.01 13.39 9.43
N VAL A 190 0.23 13.30 8.96
CA VAL A 190 0.67 12.36 7.93
C VAL A 190 1.34 11.17 8.61
N GLY A 191 0.86 9.95 8.37
CA GLY A 191 1.36 8.77 9.07
C GLY A 191 0.43 7.56 8.95
N GLY A 192 0.61 6.59 9.85
CA GLY A 192 -0.20 5.38 9.94
C GLY A 192 -1.67 5.69 10.24
N PHE A 193 -2.53 4.68 10.16
CA PHE A 193 -3.97 4.81 10.36
C PHE A 193 -4.37 5.53 11.66
N LEU A 194 -3.69 5.23 12.76
CA LEU A 194 -3.91 5.84 14.08
C LEU A 194 -3.15 7.15 14.30
N GLY A 195 -2.54 7.73 13.25
CA GLY A 195 -1.61 8.86 13.38
C GLY A 195 -0.26 8.46 13.98
N THR A 196 0.14 7.20 13.80
CA THR A 196 1.38 6.58 14.28
C THR A 196 2.48 6.64 13.22
N PRO A 197 3.73 6.26 13.55
CA PRO A 197 4.76 6.05 12.53
C PRO A 197 4.32 4.96 11.54
N SER A 198 4.63 5.13 10.24
CA SER A 198 4.20 4.22 9.17
C SER A 198 5.39 3.53 8.51
N MET A 199 5.27 2.23 8.23
CA MET A 199 6.23 1.52 7.39
C MET A 199 6.08 1.98 5.94
N GLN A 200 7.13 2.58 5.38
CA GLN A 200 7.16 3.06 4.00
C GLN A 200 8.43 2.54 3.32
N PHE A 201 8.37 1.33 2.77
CA PHE A 201 9.53 0.59 2.29
C PHE A 201 10.35 1.32 1.20
N ARG A 202 9.72 2.24 0.47
CA ARG A 202 10.39 3.08 -0.54
C ARG A 202 11.25 4.21 0.04
N ILE A 203 11.11 4.48 1.34
CA ILE A 203 11.81 5.55 2.07
C ILE A 203 12.75 4.94 3.11
N ALA A 204 12.26 3.98 3.90
CA ALA A 204 13.03 3.26 4.90
C ALA A 204 12.50 1.83 5.04
N ALA A 205 13.33 0.83 4.71
CA ALA A 205 12.91 -0.56 4.61
C ALA A 205 12.74 -1.24 5.98
N TRP A 206 13.43 -0.73 7.01
CA TRP A 206 13.57 -1.41 8.31
C TRP A 206 13.01 -0.64 9.49
N CYS A 207 12.64 0.63 9.31
CA CYS A 207 12.09 1.46 10.36
C CYS A 207 10.90 2.29 9.86
N PRO A 208 9.86 2.47 10.69
CA PRO A 208 8.78 3.38 10.38
C PRO A 208 9.26 4.83 10.24
N ILE A 209 8.51 5.63 9.48
CA ILE A 209 8.72 7.07 9.33
C ILE A 209 7.55 7.86 9.94
N GLY A 210 7.79 9.10 10.33
CA GLY A 210 6.77 9.95 10.96
C GLY A 210 6.36 9.45 12.36
N PRO A 211 5.14 9.78 12.82
CA PRO A 211 4.14 10.60 12.13
C PRO A 211 4.64 12.03 11.97
N TYR A 212 4.06 12.76 11.02
CA TYR A 212 4.39 14.15 10.76
C TYR A 212 3.16 15.02 11.02
N SER A 213 3.36 16.22 11.56
CA SER A 213 2.24 17.12 11.87
C SER A 213 1.61 17.70 10.61
N THR A 214 2.41 17.83 9.55
CA THR A 214 2.04 18.42 8.26
C THR A 214 2.69 17.68 7.08
N LYS A 215 2.26 17.98 5.84
CA LYS A 215 2.90 17.45 4.63
C LYS A 215 4.29 18.07 4.43
N GLU A 216 4.47 19.30 4.87
CA GLU A 216 5.72 20.04 4.83
C GLU A 216 6.79 19.36 5.70
N ASP A 217 6.41 18.87 6.87
CA ASP A 217 7.30 18.09 7.75
C ASP A 217 7.73 16.76 7.09
N LEU A 218 6.81 16.07 6.41
CA LEU A 218 7.14 14.88 5.60
C LEU A 218 8.15 15.24 4.49
N HIS A 219 7.86 16.30 3.73
CA HIS A 219 8.71 16.74 2.63
C HIS A 219 10.12 17.14 3.11
N GLU A 220 10.23 17.79 4.26
CA GLU A 220 11.53 18.14 4.86
C GLU A 220 12.30 16.90 5.34
N ASP A 221 11.62 15.91 5.93
CA ASP A 221 12.28 14.64 6.30
C ASP A 221 12.79 13.88 5.07
N LEU A 222 12.06 13.89 3.94
CA LEU A 222 12.53 13.34 2.68
C LEU A 222 13.81 14.04 2.19
N LEU A 223 13.87 15.37 2.26
CA LEU A 223 15.05 16.15 1.90
C LEU A 223 16.23 15.89 2.85
N ARG A 224 15.97 15.72 4.15
CA ARG A 224 17.01 15.41 5.14
C ARG A 224 17.65 14.05 4.89
N ARG A 225 16.94 13.12 4.25
CA ARG A 225 17.42 11.77 3.93
C ARG A 225 18.24 11.68 2.66
N THR A 226 18.26 12.73 1.82
CA THR A 226 19.07 12.72 0.60
C THR A 226 20.55 12.85 0.91
N GLU A 227 21.40 12.11 0.19
CA GLU A 227 22.86 12.27 0.24
C GLU A 227 23.32 13.67 -0.19
N ASP A 228 22.78 14.18 -1.30
CA ASP A 228 23.01 15.55 -1.77
C ASP A 228 21.68 16.29 -1.98
N ARG A 229 21.32 17.14 -1.02
CA ARG A 229 20.11 17.98 -1.08
C ARG A 229 20.13 18.95 -2.26
N SER A 230 21.30 19.46 -2.64
CA SER A 230 21.43 20.43 -3.74
C SER A 230 21.10 19.80 -5.10
N ALA A 231 21.32 18.48 -5.23
CA ALA A 231 20.97 17.72 -6.44
C ALA A 231 19.46 17.65 -6.69
N VAL A 232 18.63 17.76 -5.65
CA VAL A 232 17.16 17.66 -5.76
C VAL A 232 16.41 18.98 -5.55
N GLU A 233 17.08 20.03 -5.08
CA GLU A 233 16.44 21.28 -4.66
C GLU A 233 15.63 21.97 -5.77
N SER A 234 16.10 21.90 -7.02
CA SER A 234 15.39 22.49 -8.16
C SER A 234 14.15 21.69 -8.56
N VAL A 235 14.20 20.36 -8.50
CA VAL A 235 13.12 19.48 -8.96
C VAL A 235 11.99 19.40 -7.93
N VAL A 236 12.30 19.35 -6.62
CA VAL A 236 11.29 19.20 -5.55
C VAL A 236 10.25 20.33 -5.55
N LYS A 237 10.61 21.52 -6.04
CA LYS A 237 9.72 22.68 -6.21
C LYS A 237 8.54 22.40 -7.13
N LYS A 238 8.63 21.41 -8.02
CA LYS A 238 7.53 21.00 -8.90
C LYS A 238 6.38 20.33 -8.14
N SER A 239 6.64 19.72 -6.98
CA SER A 239 5.63 18.95 -6.22
C SER A 239 5.41 19.50 -4.81
N HIS A 240 6.48 19.74 -4.04
CA HIS A 240 6.37 20.03 -2.61
C HIS A 240 5.65 21.35 -2.29
N GLY A 241 5.55 22.26 -3.25
CA GLY A 241 4.79 23.51 -3.12
C GLY A 241 3.33 23.44 -3.59
N LYS A 242 2.89 22.30 -4.14
CA LYS A 242 1.50 22.13 -4.60
C LYS A 242 0.58 21.76 -3.43
N PRO A 243 -0.66 22.27 -3.41
CA PRO A 243 -1.64 21.80 -2.46
C PRO A 243 -2.08 20.39 -2.84
N HIS A 244 -1.78 19.42 -1.97
CA HIS A 244 -2.26 18.04 -2.09
C HIS A 244 -3.27 17.76 -0.98
N MET A 245 -4.36 17.05 -1.27
CA MET A 245 -5.21 16.58 -0.19
C MET A 245 -4.53 15.45 0.56
N LEU A 246 -4.81 15.40 1.86
CA LEU A 246 -4.49 14.26 2.69
C LEU A 246 -5.67 13.30 2.62
N CYS A 247 -5.42 12.05 2.27
CA CYS A 247 -6.45 11.02 2.18
C CYS A 247 -5.91 9.68 2.67
N PHE A 248 -6.79 8.70 2.80
CA PHE A 248 -6.36 7.34 3.08
C PHE A 248 -5.69 6.73 1.84
N THR A 249 -4.55 6.09 2.05
CA THR A 249 -3.73 5.46 1.01
C THR A 249 -3.35 4.05 1.45
N HIS A 250 -3.12 3.15 0.49
CA HIS A 250 -2.70 1.79 0.79
C HIS A 250 -1.20 1.73 1.17
N GLY A 251 -0.35 2.51 0.50
CA GLY A 251 1.08 2.63 0.80
C GLY A 251 1.95 1.44 0.38
N ASP A 252 1.34 0.39 -0.19
CA ASP A 252 2.04 -0.80 -0.71
C ASP A 252 1.26 -1.46 -1.86
N LEU A 253 0.85 -0.63 -2.82
CA LEU A 253 0.24 -1.12 -4.05
C LEU A 253 1.30 -1.77 -4.94
N MET A 254 1.53 -3.03 -4.64
CA MET A 254 2.20 -3.92 -5.57
C MET A 254 1.18 -4.47 -6.56
N GLN A 255 1.67 -5.14 -7.60
CA GLN A 255 0.82 -5.62 -8.70
C GLN A 255 -0.46 -6.31 -8.19
N ASN A 256 -1.50 -6.47 -9.05
CA ASN A 256 -2.67 -7.31 -8.72
C ASN A 256 -3.90 -7.51 -9.70
N GLY A 257 -3.98 -7.10 -10.99
CA GLY A 257 -4.89 -7.60 -12.10
C GLY A 257 -6.38 -7.75 -11.76
N ARG A 258 -7.26 -8.50 -12.48
CA ARG A 258 -8.73 -8.39 -12.21
C ARG A 258 -8.98 -8.52 -10.72
N LEU A 259 -9.44 -7.41 -10.15
CA LEU A 259 -9.18 -7.16 -8.75
C LEU A 259 -10.23 -7.90 -7.93
N SER A 260 -9.79 -8.94 -7.22
CA SER A 260 -10.65 -9.72 -6.33
C SER A 260 -10.53 -9.29 -4.87
N GLY A 261 -9.48 -8.51 -4.54
CA GLY A 261 -9.37 -7.74 -3.31
C GLY A 261 -7.97 -7.16 -3.10
N LEU A 262 -7.85 -6.25 -2.13
CA LEU A 262 -6.58 -5.70 -1.65
C LEU A 262 -6.19 -6.32 -0.31
N VAL A 263 -4.91 -6.58 -0.14
CA VAL A 263 -4.33 -7.20 1.05
C VAL A 263 -3.08 -6.42 1.46
N ASP A 264 -2.63 -6.65 2.69
CA ASP A 264 -1.39 -6.06 3.23
C ASP A 264 -1.48 -4.55 3.51
N TRP A 265 -2.31 -4.22 4.49
CA TRP A 265 -2.59 -2.85 4.91
C TRP A 265 -1.58 -2.30 5.93
N GLY A 266 -0.45 -2.95 6.15
CA GLY A 266 0.54 -2.55 7.17
C GLY A 266 1.26 -1.22 6.89
N SER A 267 1.32 -0.82 5.61
CA SER A 267 1.87 0.47 5.16
C SER A 267 0.79 1.52 4.92
N SER A 268 -0.47 1.21 5.19
CA SER A 268 -1.58 2.11 4.92
C SER A 268 -1.67 3.23 5.95
N GLY A 269 -2.25 4.35 5.53
CA GLY A 269 -2.30 5.53 6.37
C GLY A 269 -2.75 6.78 5.63
N TRP A 270 -2.57 7.91 6.29
CA TRP A 270 -2.94 9.23 5.80
C TRP A 270 -1.74 9.88 5.11
N PHE A 271 -1.81 9.96 3.78
CA PHE A 271 -0.73 10.50 2.94
C PHE A 271 -1.28 11.38 1.81
N PRO A 272 -0.44 12.18 1.13
CA PRO A 272 -0.86 12.95 -0.03
C PRO A 272 -1.55 12.08 -1.09
N GLU A 273 -2.57 12.60 -1.76
CA GLU A 273 -3.37 11.87 -2.76
C GLU A 273 -2.54 11.15 -3.86
N TYR A 274 -1.36 11.66 -4.21
CA TYR A 274 -0.46 11.04 -5.20
C TYR A 274 0.31 9.82 -4.68
N TRP A 275 0.32 9.55 -3.37
CA TRP A 275 1.25 8.62 -2.70
C TRP A 275 1.21 7.19 -3.25
N ASP A 276 0.00 6.69 -3.48
CA ASP A 276 -0.22 5.35 -4.04
C ASP A 276 0.25 5.25 -5.50
N TYR A 277 0.18 6.35 -6.27
CA TYR A 277 0.69 6.40 -7.65
C TYR A 277 2.22 6.30 -7.69
N THR A 278 2.90 7.16 -6.93
CA THR A 278 4.37 7.19 -6.93
C THR A 278 4.95 5.95 -6.26
N GLY A 279 4.31 5.44 -5.21
CA GLY A 279 4.65 4.16 -4.58
C GLY A 279 4.54 2.97 -5.54
N ALA A 280 3.43 2.87 -6.28
CA ALA A 280 3.23 1.82 -7.28
C ALA A 280 4.31 1.84 -8.39
N CYS A 281 4.79 3.03 -8.75
CA CYS A 281 5.86 3.20 -9.74
C CYS A 281 7.26 2.85 -9.18
N TYR A 282 7.53 3.14 -7.91
CA TYR A 282 8.81 2.80 -7.25
C TYR A 282 9.08 1.30 -7.30
N ALA A 283 8.16 0.50 -6.74
CA ALA A 283 8.34 -0.94 -6.54
C ALA A 283 8.54 -1.73 -7.84
N ASN A 284 8.18 -1.14 -8.99
CA ASN A 284 8.00 -1.84 -10.25
C ASN A 284 8.80 -1.25 -11.43
N LYS A 285 9.60 -0.19 -11.20
CA LYS A 285 10.29 0.62 -12.23
C LYS A 285 11.12 -0.19 -13.23
N LYS A 286 11.75 -1.28 -12.80
CA LYS A 286 12.66 -2.09 -13.62
C LYS A 286 12.00 -3.30 -14.31
N TYR A 287 10.87 -3.77 -13.79
CA TYR A 287 10.37 -5.11 -14.13
C TYR A 287 8.96 -5.10 -14.75
N TYR A 288 8.18 -4.03 -14.59
CA TYR A 288 6.76 -4.02 -15.00
C TYR A 288 6.30 -2.73 -15.67
N PRO A 289 6.71 -2.47 -16.92
CA PRO A 289 6.29 -1.27 -17.67
C PRO A 289 4.77 -1.15 -17.78
N ARG A 290 4.06 -2.25 -18.06
CA ARG A 290 2.59 -2.26 -18.20
C ARG A 290 1.84 -1.83 -16.93
N TRP A 291 2.42 -2.06 -15.76
CA TRP A 291 1.87 -1.61 -14.47
C TRP A 291 1.99 -0.09 -14.34
N ILE A 292 3.18 0.45 -14.65
CA ILE A 292 3.45 1.90 -14.63
C ILE A 292 2.55 2.62 -15.64
N GLU A 293 2.34 2.03 -16.82
CA GLU A 293 1.44 2.57 -17.83
C GLU A 293 -0.01 2.64 -17.35
N VAL A 294 -0.53 1.59 -16.71
CA VAL A 294 -1.87 1.60 -16.11
C VAL A 294 -1.99 2.74 -15.10
N PHE A 295 -1.08 2.81 -14.13
CA PHE A 295 -1.09 3.85 -13.12
C PHE A 295 -0.97 5.27 -13.70
N SER A 296 -0.15 5.44 -14.75
CA SER A 296 0.03 6.73 -15.43
C SER A 296 -1.18 7.15 -16.27
N ARG A 297 -2.00 6.18 -16.73
CA ARG A 297 -3.31 6.46 -17.36
C ARG A 297 -4.40 6.74 -16.34
N ILE A 298 -4.34 6.10 -15.17
CA ILE A 298 -5.28 6.39 -14.08
C ILE A 298 -5.02 7.78 -13.49
N PHE A 299 -3.74 8.16 -13.31
CA PHE A 299 -3.35 9.43 -12.67
C PHE A 299 -2.38 10.28 -13.51
N PRO A 300 -2.79 10.75 -14.70
CA PRO A 300 -1.93 11.57 -15.55
C PRO A 300 -1.52 12.92 -14.91
N GLN A 301 -2.26 13.39 -13.91
CA GLN A 301 -2.04 14.66 -13.22
C GLN A 301 -0.83 14.68 -12.29
N TYR A 302 -0.34 13.51 -11.82
CA TYR A 302 0.73 13.45 -10.80
C TYR A 302 2.13 13.20 -11.38
N ARG A 303 2.38 13.62 -12.63
CA ARG A 303 3.66 13.39 -13.32
C ARG A 303 4.82 14.12 -12.64
N ASP A 304 4.59 15.33 -12.17
CA ASP A 304 5.62 16.12 -11.47
C ASP A 304 5.97 15.48 -10.13
N GLU A 305 4.98 14.96 -9.41
CA GLU A 305 5.12 14.26 -8.13
C GLU A 305 5.95 13.00 -8.32
N LEU A 306 5.70 12.24 -9.39
CA LEU A 306 6.53 11.08 -9.74
C LEU A 306 7.95 11.46 -10.14
N GLU A 307 8.14 12.59 -10.84
CA GLU A 307 9.47 13.09 -11.19
C GLU A 307 10.26 13.46 -9.93
N VAL A 308 9.63 14.17 -8.99
CA VAL A 308 10.21 14.55 -7.70
C VAL A 308 10.57 13.32 -6.88
N ASP A 309 9.63 12.40 -6.68
CA ASP A 309 9.89 11.16 -5.94
C ASP A 309 11.00 10.33 -6.62
N SER A 310 11.00 10.26 -7.96
CA SER A 310 12.06 9.59 -8.71
C SER A 310 13.44 10.20 -8.50
N ALA A 311 13.55 11.51 -8.37
CA ALA A 311 14.81 12.19 -8.07
C ALA A 311 15.25 11.94 -6.63
N LEU A 312 14.32 11.95 -5.67
CA LEU A 312 14.58 11.61 -4.28
C LEU A 312 15.10 10.18 -4.14
N TRP A 313 14.51 9.21 -4.83
CA TRP A 313 14.96 7.81 -4.79
C TRP A 313 16.38 7.59 -5.33
N MET A 314 16.91 8.52 -6.13
CA MET A 314 18.32 8.46 -6.58
C MET A 314 19.29 8.93 -5.49
N GLN A 315 18.79 9.60 -4.45
CA GLN A 315 19.57 10.17 -3.35
C GLN A 315 19.27 9.50 -2.00
N ILE A 316 18.20 8.72 -1.90
CA ILE A 316 17.78 8.02 -0.68
C ILE A 316 18.01 6.52 -0.89
N ASN A 317 18.90 5.94 -0.08
CA ASN A 317 18.99 4.49 0.06
C ASN A 317 18.03 4.04 1.19
N PRO A 318 16.99 3.23 0.89
CA PRO A 318 16.07 2.74 1.91
C PRO A 318 16.65 1.64 2.80
N TYR A 319 17.83 1.09 2.50
CA TYR A 319 18.46 -0.03 3.20
C TYR A 319 19.70 0.37 4.00
#